data_AF-A0A2V9WJT7-F1
#
_entry.id   AF-A0A2V9WJT7-F1
#
_cell.length_a   1.000
_cell.length_b   1.000
_cell.length_c   1.000
_cell.angle_alpha   90.00
_cell.angle_beta   90.00
_cell.angle_gamma   90.00
#
_symmetry.space_group_name_H-M   'P 1'
#
loop_
_entity.id
_entity.type
_entity.pdbx_description
1 polymer ?
#
loop_
_entity_poly.entity_id
_entity_poly.type
_entity_poly.pdbx_seq_one_letter_code
_entity_poly.pdbx_strand_id
1 'polypeptide(L)'
;MGQGRPLPLDPPKQVFNNGFLAWSRDGRRVAAVWSSAYAASSIWIVDPSGHEPLRKLGALPITVHPRGITWTPDGSGVVITEQESISDIVMFDVER
;
A
#
# COMPACT_ATOMS: atom_id res chain seq x y z
N MET A 1 -3.27 28.22 22.54
CA MET A 1 -2.63 28.22 21.22
C MET A 1 -1.39 27.33 21.30
N GLY A 2 -1.45 26.11 20.76
CA GLY A 2 -0.30 25.20 20.77
C GLY A 2 0.69 25.59 19.66
N GLN A 3 1.96 25.80 20.02
CA GLN A 3 3.00 26.08 19.03
C GLN A 3 3.20 24.83 18.15
N GLY A 4 3.11 24.99 16.84
CA GLY A 4 3.31 23.91 15.88
C GLY A 4 4.74 23.39 15.97
N ARG A 5 4.91 22.10 16.24
CA ARG A 5 6.23 21.46 16.24
C ARG A 5 6.77 21.46 14.79
N PRO A 6 8.01 21.92 14.54
CA PRO A 6 8.61 21.85 13.22
C PRO A 6 8.63 20.41 12.71
N LEU A 7 8.32 20.21 11.43
CA LEU A 7 8.50 18.92 10.80
C LEU A 7 10.00 18.58 10.77
N PRO A 8 10.39 17.32 11.03
CA PRO A 8 11.78 16.89 10.90
C PRO A 8 12.33 17.25 9.52
N LEU A 9 13.55 17.81 9.48
CA LEU A 9 14.22 18.22 8.24
C LEU A 9 14.69 17.03 7.40
N ASP A 10 14.83 15.86 8.04
CA ASP A 10 15.11 14.61 7.34
C ASP A 10 13.79 13.98 6.89
N PRO A 11 13.54 13.86 5.57
CA PRO A 11 12.37 13.14 5.10
C PRO A 11 12.45 11.67 5.57
N PRO A 12 11.31 11.04 5.85
CA PRO A 12 11.31 9.63 6.22
C PRO A 12 12.03 8.82 5.14
N LYS A 13 12.92 7.91 5.57
CA LYS A 13 13.71 7.03 4.67
C LYS A 13 12.84 6.23 3.70
N GLN A 14 11.55 6.08 4.02
CA GLN A 14 10.57 5.39 3.20
C GLN A 14 9.37 6.31 2.98
N VAL A 15 9.12 6.64 1.72
CA VAL A 15 8.00 7.48 1.30
C VAL A 15 6.98 6.60 0.60
N PHE A 16 5.76 6.56 1.13
CA PHE A 16 4.63 5.90 0.51
C PHE A 16 3.83 6.92 -0.28
N ASN A 17 3.99 6.92 -1.60
CA ASN A 17 3.38 7.91 -2.50
C ASN A 17 2.11 7.42 -3.20
N ASN A 18 1.90 6.09 -3.31
CA ASN A 18 0.74 5.51 -3.96
C ASN A 18 0.38 4.15 -3.36
N GLY A 19 -0.90 3.80 -3.38
CA GLY A 19 -1.41 2.53 -2.85
C GLY A 19 -2.72 2.66 -2.09
N PHE A 20 -2.97 1.69 -1.20
CA PHE A 20 -4.19 1.60 -0.39
C PHE A 20 -3.89 0.93 0.95
N LEU A 21 -4.78 1.11 1.91
CA LEU A 21 -4.59 0.65 3.27
C LEU A 21 -5.88 0.10 3.90
N ALA A 22 -5.71 -0.69 4.95
CA ALA A 22 -6.79 -1.17 5.80
C ALA A 22 -6.36 -1.17 7.28
N TRP A 23 -7.26 -0.72 8.14
CA TRP A 23 -7.09 -0.77 9.59
C TRP A 23 -7.33 -2.19 10.12
N SER A 24 -6.52 -2.60 11.10
CA SER A 24 -6.86 -3.77 11.91
C SER A 24 -8.10 -3.47 12.74
N ARG A 25 -8.87 -4.51 13.07
CA ARG A 25 -10.14 -4.36 13.81
C ARG A 25 -9.97 -3.69 15.18
N ASP A 26 -8.83 -3.90 15.83
CA ASP A 26 -8.47 -3.31 17.12
C ASP A 26 -7.92 -1.88 17.01
N GLY A 27 -7.76 -1.34 15.80
CA GLY A 27 -7.22 -0.01 15.55
C GLY A 27 -5.73 0.17 15.87
N ARG A 28 -5.01 -0.91 16.20
CA ARG A 28 -3.60 -0.81 16.63
C ARG A 28 -2.61 -0.85 15.47
N ARG A 29 -3.04 -1.31 14.29
CA ARG A 29 -2.18 -1.52 13.13
C ARG A 29 -2.88 -1.08 11.85
N VAL A 30 -2.10 -0.65 10.88
CA VAL A 30 -2.54 -0.42 9.51
C VAL A 30 -1.76 -1.35 8.60
N ALA A 31 -2.47 -2.11 7.77
CA ALA A 31 -1.87 -2.81 6.65
C ALA A 31 -1.89 -1.87 5.44
N ALA A 32 -0.74 -1.69 4.78
CA ALA A 32 -0.61 -0.81 3.64
C ALA A 32 0.02 -1.57 2.48
N VAL A 33 -0.52 -1.36 1.29
CA VAL A 33 0.13 -1.73 0.04
C VAL A 33 0.73 -0.47 -0.54
N TRP A 34 2.03 -0.50 -0.78
CA TRP A 34 2.72 0.49 -1.58
C TRP A 34 2.81 -0.03 -3.02
N SER A 35 2.34 0.77 -3.97
CA SER A 35 2.34 0.41 -5.39
C SER A 35 3.16 1.42 -6.19
N SER A 36 3.92 0.92 -7.16
CA SER A 36 4.72 1.71 -8.09
C SER A 36 4.41 1.27 -9.51
N ALA A 37 4.34 2.22 -10.44
CA ALA A 37 4.19 1.91 -11.86
C ALA A 37 5.42 1.20 -12.45
N TYR A 38 6.58 1.29 -11.77
CA TYR A 38 7.86 0.81 -12.28
C TYR A 38 8.56 -0.17 -11.35
N ALA A 39 7.91 -0.58 -10.25
CA ALA A 39 8.48 -1.50 -9.28
C ALA A 39 7.43 -2.41 -8.67
N ALA A 40 7.89 -3.56 -8.17
CA ALA A 40 7.08 -4.49 -7.41
C ALA A 40 6.33 -3.79 -6.27
N SER A 41 5.02 -4.05 -6.18
CA SER A 41 4.23 -3.60 -5.04
C SER A 41 4.74 -4.28 -3.76
N SER A 42 4.61 -3.61 -2.62
CA SER A 42 5.04 -4.17 -1.34
C SER A 42 4.03 -3.94 -0.23
N ILE A 43 4.06 -4.85 0.73
CA ILE A 43 3.06 -4.98 1.77
C ILE A 43 3.72 -4.63 3.09
N TRP A 44 3.10 -3.75 3.85
CA TRP A 44 3.65 -3.18 5.06
C TRP A 44 2.64 -3.22 6.20
N ILE A 45 3.15 -3.39 7.42
CA ILE A 45 2.44 -3.10 8.66
C ILE A 45 3.00 -1.81 9.24
N VAL A 46 2.10 -0.90 9.56
CA VAL A 46 2.37 0.41 10.12
C VAL A 46 1.75 0.48 11.51
N ASP A 47 2.55 0.92 12.48
CA ASP A 47 2.03 1.42 13.75
C ASP A 47 1.65 2.89 13.57
N PRO A 48 0.35 3.24 13.65
CA PRO A 48 -0.12 4.61 13.45
C PRO A 48 0.34 5.56 14.56
N SER A 49 0.75 5.03 15.72
CA SER A 49 1.30 5.85 16.81
C SER A 49 2.78 6.23 16.60
N GLY A 50 3.44 5.58 15.64
CA GLY A 50 4.84 5.86 15.29
C GLY A 50 5.86 5.42 16.33
N HIS A 51 5.46 4.58 17.30
CA HIS A 51 6.37 4.03 18.29
C HIS A 51 7.17 2.84 17.72
N GLU A 52 6.57 2.09 16.80
CA GLU A 52 7.21 0.96 16.14
C GLU A 52 7.69 1.31 14.72
N PRO A 53 8.82 0.71 14.28
CA PRO A 53 9.29 0.88 12.91
C PRO A 53 8.34 0.22 11.90
N LEU A 54 8.35 0.75 10.67
CA LEU A 54 7.64 0.15 9.54
C LEU A 54 8.12 -1.29 9.31
N ARG A 55 7.18 -2.23 9.24
CA ARG A 55 7.48 -3.64 9.03
C ARG A 55 7.05 -4.09 7.65
N LYS A 56 8.00 -4.49 6.80
CA LYS A 56 7.70 -5.11 5.50
C LYS A 56 7.24 -6.56 5.72
N LEU A 57 6.06 -6.91 5.21
CA LEU A 57 5.59 -8.29 5.17
C LEU A 57 6.08 -9.03 3.93
N GLY A 58 6.20 -8.33 2.81
CA GLY A 58 6.63 -8.93 1.55
C GLY A 58 6.56 -7.99 0.36
N ALA A 59 6.83 -8.54 -0.81
CA ALA A 59 6.64 -7.89 -2.10
C ALA A 59 5.85 -8.82 -3.01
N LEU A 60 5.01 -8.23 -3.86
CA LEU A 60 4.30 -8.95 -4.92
C LEU A 60 5.16 -8.97 -6.18
N PRO A 61 5.03 -9.99 -7.05
CA PRO A 61 5.65 -9.97 -8.37
C PRO A 61 5.28 -8.71 -9.14
N ILE A 62 6.19 -8.22 -9.98
CA ILE A 62 5.94 -7.00 -10.79
C ILE A 62 4.78 -7.14 -11.77
N THR A 63 4.41 -8.38 -12.13
CA THR A 63 3.27 -8.71 -12.98
C THR A 63 1.93 -8.62 -12.27
N VAL A 64 1.92 -8.55 -10.93
CA VAL A 64 0.72 -8.53 -10.11
C VAL A 64 0.29 -7.10 -9.82
N HIS A 65 -0.96 -6.79 -10.13
CA HIS A 65 -1.58 -5.51 -9.82
C HIS A 65 -2.55 -5.67 -8.64
N PRO A 66 -2.14 -5.33 -7.41
CA PRO A 66 -3.04 -5.46 -6.27
C PRO A 66 -4.13 -4.39 -6.34
N ARG A 67 -5.36 -4.75 -5.93
CA ARG A 67 -6.53 -3.86 -5.95
C ARG A 67 -7.10 -3.54 -4.57
N GLY A 68 -6.74 -4.32 -3.55
CA GLY A 68 -7.27 -4.18 -2.21
C GLY A 68 -6.50 -5.00 -1.19
N ILE A 69 -6.64 -4.62 0.07
CA ILE A 69 -6.10 -5.34 1.23
C ILE A 69 -7.12 -5.32 2.35
N THR A 70 -7.25 -6.42 3.09
CA THR A 70 -8.07 -6.50 4.31
C THR A 70 -7.41 -7.38 5.35
N TRP A 71 -7.79 -7.21 6.61
CA TRP A 71 -7.32 -8.06 7.71
C TRP A 71 -8.22 -9.30 7.84
N THR A 72 -7.62 -10.41 8.28
CA THR A 72 -8.40 -11.54 8.79
C THR A 72 -9.17 -11.12 10.06
N PRO A 73 -10.34 -11.73 10.35
CA PRO A 73 -11.15 -11.32 11.49
C PRO A 73 -10.43 -11.42 12.86
N ASP A 74 -9.52 -12.38 12.99
CA ASP A 74 -8.68 -12.61 14.16
C ASP A 74 -7.44 -11.69 14.21
N GLY A 75 -7.20 -10.89 13.17
CA GLY A 75 -6.07 -9.97 13.08
C GLY A 75 -4.69 -10.65 12.96
N SER A 76 -4.65 -11.95 12.66
CA SER A 76 -3.40 -12.71 12.52
C SER A 76 -2.75 -12.55 11.14
N GLY A 77 -3.53 -12.16 10.13
CA GLY A 77 -3.06 -12.03 8.75
C GLY A 77 -3.77 -10.95 7.95
N VAL A 78 -3.36 -10.83 6.69
CA VAL A 78 -3.94 -9.95 5.69
C VAL A 78 -4.24 -10.73 4.42
N VAL A 79 -5.33 -10.38 3.76
CA VAL A 79 -5.75 -10.90 2.45
C VAL A 79 -5.59 -9.78 1.44
N ILE A 80 -5.04 -10.11 0.28
CA ILE A 80 -4.82 -9.18 -0.82
C ILE A 80 -5.58 -9.68 -2.03
N THR A 81 -6.27 -8.78 -2.71
CA THR A 81 -6.88 -9.08 -4.00
C THR A 81 -5.94 -8.63 -5.10
N GLU A 82 -5.64 -9.52 -6.03
CA GLU A 82 -4.87 -9.23 -7.23
C GLU A 82 -5.76 -9.18 -8.45
N GLN A 83 -5.40 -8.31 -9.39
CA GLN A 83 -5.87 -8.36 -10.76
C GLN A 83 -4.75 -8.94 -11.61
N GLU A 84 -5.05 -10.05 -12.27
CA GLU A 84 -4.32 -10.48 -13.44
C GLU A 84 -4.83 -9.64 -14.62
N SER A 85 -4.01 -8.71 -15.08
CA SER A 85 -4.33 -7.88 -16.23
C SER A 85 -3.78 -8.55 -17.48
N ILE A 86 -4.65 -9.07 -18.33
CA ILE A 86 -4.32 -9.27 -19.74
C ILE A 86 -4.67 -7.95 -20.43
N SER A 87 -3.64 -7.23 -20.89
CA SER A 87 -3.83 -6.02 -21.66
C SER A 87 -3.86 -6.37 -23.14
N ASP A 88 -4.99 -6.11 -23.79
CA ASP A 88 -5.11 -6.21 -25.25
C ASP A 88 -4.89 -4.83 -25.89
N ILE A 89 -4.21 -4.82 -27.03
CA ILE A 89 -4.13 -3.63 -27.88
C ILE A 89 -5.31 -3.70 -28.85
N VAL A 90 -6.22 -2.74 -28.74
CA VAL A 90 -7.36 -2.60 -29.66
C VAL A 90 -7.19 -1.33 -30.51
N MET A 91 -7.40 -1.48 -31.82
CA MET A 91 -7.41 -0.38 -32.78
C MET A 91 -8.86 -0.10 -33.17
N PHE A 92 -9.24 1.17 -33.18
CA PHE A 92 -10.51 1.63 -33.73
C PHE A 92 -10.22 2.57 -34.90
N ASP A 93 -10.86 2.32 -36.04
CA ASP A 93 -10.87 3.26 -37.14
C ASP A 93 -11.79 4.43 -36.79
N VAL A 94 -11.28 5.65 -36.92
CA VAL A 94 -12.00 6.89 -36.59
C VAL A 94 -12.84 7.38 -37.76
N GLU A 95 -12.47 6.99 -38.98
CA GLU A 95 -13.19 7.32 -40.19
C GLU A 95 -13.71 6.00 -40.81
N ARG A 96 -15.03 5.86 -40.89
CA ARG A 96 -15.62 5.02 -41.94
C ARG A 96 -15.63 5.79 -43.25
#